data_AF-Q97AK6-F1
#
_entry.id   AF-Q97AK6-F1
#
_cell.length_a   1.000
_cell.length_b   1.000
_cell.length_c   1.000
_cell.angle_alpha   90.00
_cell.angle_beta   90.00
_cell.angle_gamma   90.00
#
_symmetry.space_group_name_H-M   'P 1'
#
loop_
_entity.id
_entity.type
_entity.pdbx_description
1 polymer ?
#
loop_
_entity_poly.entity_id
_entity_poly.type
_entity_poly.pdbx_seq_one_letter_code
_entity_poly.pdbx_strand_id
1 'polypeptide(L)'
;MKTYLVRYSEIGLKGDRERARMERILADNIINYYKKIGYEARCQLLAGRLLVEAENDIPLSKVFGIKSYSECIRIKFENQEDIVKKVHALYEEKVKGKTFGVRCRRTGTHSFTSIDMEKAIGDALYSISNGVDLKSPEVWIHVDIVGKDALIYDKIYKGPGGLPLGSEGKLISMVSGGIDSPVATWLMMKRGSPCDIFFCSLADPIDTQAFLEIAKKLVERWSPYRDGNVFIADCRDLIRDMVIEKKTNFNNVTFKKVLYRLAERLAEKYRYLGIVTGESLGQVSSQTAENLLSIEHGINFPIYRPLIGLDKDEITAIARDIGTFPEKNVGEFCSLFSAHPVTRSKWEDIEEDVKKIDIEKFIERVTAIKFSEIGKIVINSDLMLNKNLEDAVFIDLRKKDLYEKSHYQGARHLDLEQALAINDTSKKYVFYCSMGLQSAYVASVLRERGIEAYFTTFSKLSKQKGSVDETIGKRV
;
A
#
# COMPACT_ATOMS: atom_id res chain seq x y z
N MET A 1 -6.04 -31.34 -8.15
CA MET A 1 -5.21 -30.40 -7.37
C MET A 1 -3.76 -30.60 -7.73
N LYS A 2 -3.00 -29.52 -7.78
CA LYS A 2 -1.55 -29.51 -7.98
C LYS A 2 -0.87 -29.42 -6.62
N THR A 3 0.36 -29.93 -6.51
CA THR A 3 1.18 -29.78 -5.31
C THR A 3 2.24 -28.71 -5.56
N TYR A 4 2.41 -27.82 -4.59
CA TYR A 4 3.39 -26.74 -4.63
C TYR A 4 4.36 -26.88 -3.47
N LEU A 5 5.66 -26.85 -3.76
CA LEU A 5 6.70 -26.66 -2.75
C LEU A 5 6.86 -25.17 -2.48
N VAL A 6 6.49 -24.74 -1.28
CA VAL A 6 6.64 -23.35 -0.79
C VAL A 6 7.93 -23.23 0.02
N ARG A 7 8.75 -22.25 -0.34
CA ARG A 7 10.03 -21.93 0.33
C ARG A 7 9.95 -20.58 1.03
N TYR A 8 10.50 -20.51 2.22
CA TYR A 8 10.63 -19.32 3.07
C TYR A 8 12.09 -19.10 3.47
N SER A 9 12.49 -17.84 3.66
CA SER A 9 13.88 -17.49 4.01
C SER A 9 14.10 -17.45 5.53
N GLU A 10 13.54 -16.43 6.19
CA GLU A 10 13.96 -16.03 7.54
C GLU A 10 13.39 -16.92 8.65
N ILE A 11 12.28 -17.61 8.37
CA ILE A 11 11.64 -18.55 9.31
C ILE A 11 12.61 -19.69 9.67
N GLY A 12 13.43 -20.14 8.71
CA GLY A 12 14.41 -21.21 8.90
C GLY A 12 15.57 -20.84 9.83
N LEU A 13 15.80 -19.55 10.10
CA LEU A 13 16.87 -19.07 10.99
C LEU A 13 16.42 -18.98 12.46
N LYS A 14 15.13 -19.16 12.73
CA LYS A 14 14.57 -19.08 14.07
C LYS A 14 14.76 -20.41 14.83
N GLY A 15 14.77 -20.32 16.16
CA GLY A 15 14.73 -21.49 17.04
C GLY A 15 13.44 -22.29 16.84
N ASP A 16 13.46 -23.58 17.17
CA ASP A 16 12.45 -24.55 16.73
C ASP A 16 11.00 -24.14 17.07
N ARG A 17 10.78 -23.61 18.28
CA ARG A 17 9.44 -23.16 18.71
C ARG A 17 8.91 -22.00 17.87
N GLU A 18 9.76 -21.01 17.59
CA GLU A 18 9.36 -19.84 16.80
C GLU A 18 9.21 -20.20 15.32
N ARG A 19 10.08 -21.09 14.81
CA ARG A 19 9.95 -21.66 13.47
C ARG A 19 8.60 -22.35 13.29
N ALA A 20 8.25 -23.27 14.19
CA ALA A 20 6.98 -24.00 14.13
C ALA A 20 5.77 -23.05 14.21
N ARG A 21 5.83 -22.02 15.06
CA ARG A 21 4.79 -20.96 15.13
C ARG A 21 4.65 -20.24 13.79
N MET A 22 5.75 -19.77 13.21
CA MET A 22 5.72 -19.04 11.93
C MET A 22 5.27 -19.92 10.76
N GLU A 23 5.70 -21.17 10.71
CA GLU A 23 5.27 -22.15 9.70
C GLU A 23 3.75 -22.38 9.77
N ARG A 24 3.20 -22.48 11.00
CA ARG A 24 1.75 -22.58 11.21
C ARG A 24 1.01 -21.35 10.72
N ILE A 25 1.47 -20.15 11.10
CA ILE A 25 0.85 -18.88 10.64
C ILE A 25 0.90 -18.78 9.12
N LEU A 26 2.00 -19.18 8.50
CA LEU A 26 2.12 -19.19 7.04
C LEU A 26 1.12 -20.15 6.39
N ALA A 27 1.02 -21.38 6.90
CA ALA A 27 0.06 -22.36 6.42
C ALA A 27 -1.39 -21.86 6.56
N ASP A 28 -1.74 -21.27 7.71
CA ASP A 28 -3.06 -20.71 7.96
C ASP A 28 -3.36 -19.53 7.01
N ASN A 29 -2.40 -18.62 6.78
CA ASN A 29 -2.55 -17.50 5.85
C ASN A 29 -2.81 -18.00 4.42
N ILE A 30 -2.10 -19.04 3.98
CA ILE A 30 -2.29 -19.66 2.66
C ILE A 30 -3.70 -20.23 2.56
N ILE A 31 -4.11 -21.09 3.49
CA ILE A 31 -5.44 -21.73 3.49
C ILE A 31 -6.55 -20.67 3.49
N ASN A 32 -6.42 -19.65 4.33
CA ASN A 32 -7.41 -18.57 4.44
C ASN A 32 -7.48 -17.71 3.17
N TYR A 33 -6.37 -17.49 2.46
CA TYR A 33 -6.40 -16.80 1.17
C TYR A 33 -7.23 -17.60 0.16
N TYR A 34 -6.91 -18.89 -0.03
CA TYR A 34 -7.67 -19.74 -0.95
C TYR A 34 -9.17 -19.75 -0.62
N LYS A 35 -9.51 -19.94 0.67
CA LYS A 35 -10.90 -19.90 1.13
C LYS A 35 -11.58 -18.58 0.78
N LYS A 36 -10.89 -17.44 0.94
CA LYS A 36 -11.44 -16.11 0.65
C LYS A 36 -11.76 -15.90 -0.83
N ILE A 37 -11.01 -16.52 -1.73
CA ILE A 37 -11.24 -16.45 -3.17
C ILE A 37 -12.09 -17.61 -3.72
N GLY A 38 -12.70 -18.41 -2.83
CA GLY A 38 -13.63 -19.48 -3.22
C GLY A 38 -12.97 -20.81 -3.63
N TYR A 39 -11.71 -21.03 -3.24
CA TYR A 39 -10.96 -22.24 -3.53
C TYR A 39 -10.53 -22.97 -2.25
N GLU A 40 -10.15 -24.24 -2.38
CA GLU A 40 -9.60 -25.02 -1.27
C GLU A 40 -8.08 -25.18 -1.40
N ALA A 41 -7.40 -25.21 -0.26
CA ALA A 41 -6.01 -25.60 -0.17
C ALA A 41 -5.72 -26.40 1.09
N ARG A 42 -4.76 -27.33 1.01
CA ARG A 42 -4.24 -28.09 2.16
C ARG A 42 -2.74 -27.85 2.27
N CYS A 43 -2.29 -27.62 3.50
CA CYS A 43 -0.88 -27.41 3.80
C CYS A 43 -0.33 -28.62 4.58
N GLN A 44 0.84 -29.11 4.20
CA GLN A 44 1.57 -30.15 4.91
C GLN A 44 3.02 -29.72 5.11
N LEU A 45 3.54 -29.86 6.33
CA LEU A 45 4.95 -29.64 6.62
C LEU A 45 5.71 -30.98 6.58
N LEU A 46 6.75 -31.05 5.75
CA LEU A 46 7.62 -32.21 5.57
C LEU A 46 9.06 -31.82 5.92
N ALA A 47 9.45 -31.98 7.20
CA ALA A 47 10.79 -31.64 7.72
C ALA A 47 11.30 -30.27 7.21
N GLY A 48 10.49 -29.22 7.44
CA GLY A 48 10.80 -27.84 7.02
C GLY A 48 10.54 -27.54 5.54
N ARG A 49 9.82 -28.40 4.81
CA ARG A 49 9.28 -28.12 3.47
C ARG A 49 7.77 -27.95 3.60
N LEU A 50 7.25 -26.77 3.28
CA LEU A 50 5.82 -26.55 3.24
C LEU A 50 5.29 -26.96 1.86
N LEU A 51 4.48 -28.02 1.83
CA LEU A 51 3.75 -28.46 0.66
C LEU A 51 2.34 -27.88 0.72
N VAL A 52 1.87 -27.34 -0.40
CA VAL A 52 0.51 -26.82 -0.56
C VAL A 52 -0.17 -27.56 -1.69
N GLU A 53 -1.26 -28.25 -1.41
CA GLU A 53 -2.15 -28.80 -2.43
C GLU A 53 -3.25 -27.78 -2.73
N ALA A 54 -3.32 -27.31 -3.97
CA ALA A 54 -4.28 -26.29 -4.40
C ALA A 54 -4.57 -26.41 -5.91
N GLU A 55 -5.62 -25.74 -6.41
CA GLU A 55 -5.99 -25.78 -7.83
C GLU A 55 -5.07 -24.95 -8.73
N ASN A 56 -4.67 -23.76 -8.26
CA ASN A 56 -3.79 -22.82 -8.94
C ASN A 56 -2.80 -22.23 -7.92
N ASP A 57 -1.85 -21.42 -8.36
CA ASP A 57 -0.81 -20.80 -7.52
C ASP A 57 -1.00 -19.30 -7.28
N ILE A 58 -2.09 -18.71 -7.78
CA ILE A 58 -2.30 -17.26 -7.78
C ILE A 58 -2.19 -16.69 -6.35
N PRO A 59 -2.80 -17.27 -5.31
CA PRO A 59 -2.62 -16.80 -3.93
C PRO A 59 -1.17 -16.84 -3.43
N LEU A 60 -0.37 -17.83 -3.83
CA LEU A 60 1.00 -18.01 -3.33
C LEU A 60 1.91 -16.83 -3.72
N SER A 61 1.62 -16.17 -4.84
CA SER A 61 2.34 -14.96 -5.27
C SER A 61 2.10 -13.73 -4.37
N LYS A 62 1.10 -13.77 -3.47
CA LYS A 62 0.62 -12.62 -2.69
C LYS A 62 0.66 -12.84 -1.18
N VAL A 63 1.09 -14.01 -0.71
CA VAL A 63 1.17 -14.32 0.73
C VAL A 63 2.56 -13.97 1.27
N PHE A 64 2.62 -13.03 2.22
CA PHE A 64 3.84 -12.68 2.94
C PHE A 64 4.44 -13.89 3.68
N GLY A 65 5.76 -13.98 3.70
CA GLY A 65 6.50 -15.16 4.20
C GLY A 65 6.94 -16.12 3.09
N ILE A 66 6.25 -16.14 1.94
CA ILE A 66 6.66 -16.97 0.79
C ILE A 66 7.81 -16.28 0.05
N LYS A 67 9.01 -16.84 0.11
CA LYS A 67 10.16 -16.41 -0.71
C LYS A 67 9.95 -16.79 -2.16
N SER A 68 9.56 -18.05 -2.39
CA SER A 68 9.32 -18.61 -3.70
C SER A 68 8.50 -19.90 -3.60
N TYR A 69 7.95 -20.34 -4.71
CA TYR A 69 7.20 -21.59 -4.78
C TYR A 69 7.40 -22.28 -6.14
N SER A 70 7.09 -23.56 -6.20
CA SER A 70 7.24 -24.39 -7.41
C SER A 70 6.15 -25.44 -7.45
N GLU A 71 5.43 -25.55 -8.57
CA GLU A 71 4.62 -26.75 -8.83
C GLU A 71 5.56 -27.95 -8.87
N CYS A 72 5.28 -28.97 -8.06
CA CYS A 72 6.17 -30.11 -7.90
C CYS A 72 5.41 -31.44 -7.92
N ILE A 73 6.14 -32.48 -8.29
CA ILE A 73 5.71 -33.87 -8.17
C ILE A 73 6.43 -34.47 -6.98
N ARG A 74 5.66 -34.98 -6.02
CA ARG A 74 6.18 -35.75 -4.90
C ARG A 74 6.15 -37.24 -5.23
N ILE A 75 7.28 -37.91 -5.06
CA ILE A 75 7.36 -39.37 -5.09
C ILE A 75 7.99 -39.90 -3.81
N LYS A 76 7.63 -41.13 -3.47
CA LYS A 76 8.44 -41.96 -2.58
C LYS A 76 9.44 -42.75 -3.41
N PHE A 77 10.61 -43.02 -2.83
CA PHE A 77 11.66 -43.80 -3.47
C PHE A 77 12.34 -44.72 -2.45
N GLU A 78 12.93 -45.80 -2.94
CA GLU A 78 13.74 -46.72 -2.15
C GLU A 78 15.23 -46.51 -2.44
N ASN A 79 15.58 -46.21 -3.69
CA ASN A 79 16.96 -46.04 -4.16
C ASN A 79 17.11 -44.84 -5.12
N GLN A 80 18.34 -44.59 -5.57
CA GLN A 80 18.66 -43.49 -6.49
C GLN A 80 17.98 -43.67 -7.85
N GLU A 81 17.94 -44.91 -8.36
CA GLU A 81 17.42 -45.25 -9.67
C GLU A 81 15.93 -44.94 -9.81
N ASP A 82 15.15 -45.08 -8.74
CA ASP A 82 13.73 -44.72 -8.72
C ASP A 82 13.50 -43.24 -9.07
N ILE A 83 14.32 -42.35 -8.48
CA ILE A 83 14.26 -40.92 -8.74
C ILE A 83 14.69 -40.64 -10.17
N VAL A 84 15.81 -41.22 -10.63
CA VAL A 84 16.33 -41.05 -11.98
C VAL A 84 15.30 -41.46 -13.03
N LYS A 85 14.69 -42.65 -12.89
CA LYS A 85 13.64 -43.14 -13.78
C LYS A 85 12.44 -42.20 -13.82
N LYS A 86 12.00 -41.70 -12.66
CA LYS A 86 10.88 -40.77 -12.61
C LYS A 86 11.21 -39.45 -13.28
N VAL A 87 12.39 -38.89 -13.02
CA VAL A 87 12.84 -37.64 -13.63
C VAL A 87 12.96 -37.81 -15.14
N HIS A 88 13.55 -38.89 -15.63
CA HIS A 88 13.63 -39.18 -17.05
C HIS A 88 12.24 -39.16 -17.69
N ALA A 89 11.29 -39.93 -17.15
CA ALA A 89 9.93 -40.00 -17.67
C ALA A 89 9.17 -38.65 -17.66
N LEU A 90 9.51 -37.73 -16.74
CA LEU A 90 8.85 -36.42 -16.64
C LEU A 90 9.46 -35.37 -17.58
N TYR A 91 10.73 -35.52 -17.94
CA TYR A 91 11.53 -34.45 -18.56
C TYR A 91 12.12 -34.81 -19.92
N GLU A 92 12.07 -36.06 -20.36
CA GLU A 92 12.57 -36.51 -21.66
C GLU A 92 12.17 -35.57 -22.80
N GLU A 93 10.87 -35.40 -23.03
CA GLU A 93 10.36 -34.52 -24.10
C GLU A 93 10.64 -33.03 -23.86
N LYS A 94 10.75 -32.59 -22.60
CA LYS A 94 11.05 -31.18 -22.28
C LYS A 94 12.50 -30.82 -22.59
N VAL A 95 13.42 -31.76 -22.34
CA VAL A 95 14.88 -31.61 -22.47
C VAL A 95 15.36 -31.94 -23.89
N LYS A 96 14.59 -32.70 -24.65
CA LYS A 96 14.94 -33.12 -26.01
C LYS A 96 15.41 -31.95 -26.88
N GLY A 97 16.66 -32.03 -27.36
CA GLY A 97 17.29 -31.01 -28.19
C GLY A 97 17.58 -29.67 -27.52
N LYS A 98 17.54 -29.59 -26.18
CA LYS A 98 17.80 -28.36 -25.41
C LYS A 98 18.94 -28.53 -24.43
N THR A 99 19.57 -27.43 -24.02
CA THR A 99 20.48 -27.48 -22.86
C THR A 99 19.69 -27.60 -21.56
N PHE A 100 20.20 -28.40 -20.63
CA PHE A 100 19.54 -28.59 -19.34
C PHE A 100 20.54 -28.56 -18.18
N GLY A 101 20.04 -28.25 -16.98
CA GLY A 101 20.81 -28.27 -15.76
C GLY A 101 20.05 -28.98 -14.65
N VAL A 102 20.76 -29.75 -13.83
CA VAL A 102 20.19 -30.47 -12.68
C VAL A 102 20.71 -29.86 -11.39
N ARG A 103 19.82 -29.64 -10.42
CA ARG A 103 20.17 -29.26 -9.04
C ARG A 103 19.48 -30.16 -8.04
N CYS A 104 20.26 -30.77 -7.17
CA CYS A 104 19.74 -31.63 -6.10
C CYS A 104 20.03 -31.02 -4.73
N ARG A 105 19.00 -30.92 -3.89
CA ARG A 105 19.14 -30.71 -2.46
C ARG A 105 18.77 -32.00 -1.73
N ARG A 106 19.48 -32.32 -0.65
CA ARG A 106 19.26 -33.54 0.12
C ARG A 106 19.23 -33.26 1.61
N THR A 107 18.30 -33.90 2.32
CA THR A 107 18.18 -33.88 3.78
C THR A 107 17.78 -35.27 4.26
N GLY A 108 18.60 -35.87 5.12
CA GLY A 108 18.44 -37.25 5.60
C GLY A 108 19.65 -38.14 5.27
N THR A 109 19.48 -39.43 5.49
CA THR A 109 20.52 -40.45 5.29
C THR A 109 20.25 -41.25 4.03
N HIS A 110 21.22 -41.27 3.11
CA HIS A 110 21.12 -41.91 1.79
C HIS A 110 22.48 -42.48 1.39
N SER A 111 22.50 -43.49 0.52
CA SER A 111 23.74 -44.09 -0.03
C SER A 111 24.42 -43.25 -1.11
N PHE A 112 23.82 -42.13 -1.52
CA PHE A 112 24.28 -41.24 -2.57
C PHE A 112 24.27 -39.77 -2.09
N THR A 113 25.14 -38.95 -2.66
CA THR A 113 25.18 -37.50 -2.42
C THR A 113 24.25 -36.74 -3.37
N SER A 114 24.03 -35.45 -3.12
CA SER A 114 23.32 -34.60 -4.09
C SER A 114 24.03 -34.56 -5.44
N ILE A 115 25.37 -34.56 -5.44
CA ILE A 115 26.18 -34.52 -6.67
C ILE A 115 26.02 -35.82 -7.45
N ASP A 116 25.97 -36.96 -6.76
CA ASP A 116 25.75 -38.26 -7.41
C ASP A 116 24.37 -38.29 -8.08
N MET A 117 23.34 -37.75 -7.41
CA MET A 117 22.00 -37.62 -7.99
C MET A 117 21.99 -36.68 -9.22
N GLU A 118 22.65 -35.52 -9.14
CA GLU A 118 22.78 -34.59 -10.26
C GLU A 118 23.44 -35.25 -11.47
N LYS A 119 24.53 -36.00 -11.26
CA LYS A 119 25.23 -36.75 -12.32
C LYS A 119 24.35 -37.85 -12.91
N ALA A 120 23.73 -38.68 -12.08
CA ALA A 120 22.91 -39.79 -12.57
C ALA A 120 21.71 -39.33 -13.41
N ILE A 121 21.05 -38.23 -13.01
CA ILE A 121 19.99 -37.62 -13.83
C ILE A 121 20.58 -36.99 -15.09
N GLY A 122 21.73 -36.31 -14.96
CA GLY A 122 22.46 -35.74 -16.09
C GLY A 122 22.76 -36.78 -17.16
N ASP A 123 23.38 -37.90 -16.77
CA ASP A 123 23.76 -39.00 -17.65
C ASP A 123 22.52 -39.62 -18.32
N ALA A 124 21.43 -39.82 -17.57
CA ALA A 124 20.20 -40.40 -18.09
C ALA A 124 19.53 -39.53 -19.17
N LEU A 125 19.65 -38.20 -19.08
CA LEU A 125 19.03 -37.25 -20.01
C LEU A 125 20.00 -36.71 -21.08
N TYR A 126 21.30 -36.98 -20.97
CA TYR A 126 22.31 -36.35 -21.84
C TYR A 126 22.15 -36.72 -23.30
N SER A 127 21.90 -37.99 -23.61
CA SER A 127 21.86 -38.50 -24.99
C SER A 127 20.74 -37.91 -25.84
N ILE A 128 19.67 -37.43 -25.20
CA ILE A 128 18.51 -36.82 -25.86
C ILE A 128 18.57 -35.28 -25.87
N SER A 129 19.47 -34.68 -25.11
CA SER A 129 19.58 -33.22 -24.94
C SER A 129 20.61 -32.60 -25.90
N ASN A 130 20.75 -31.27 -25.86
CA ASN A 130 21.83 -30.53 -26.54
C ASN A 130 23.03 -30.26 -25.61
N GLY A 131 23.16 -31.02 -24.52
CA GLY A 131 24.22 -30.89 -23.53
C GLY A 131 23.76 -30.30 -22.19
N VAL A 132 24.69 -30.28 -21.22
CA VAL A 132 24.45 -29.77 -19.86
C VAL A 132 24.98 -28.33 -19.74
N ASP A 133 24.12 -27.41 -19.31
CA ASP A 133 24.51 -26.05 -18.90
C ASP A 133 24.13 -25.82 -17.43
N LEU A 134 25.13 -25.43 -16.63
CA LEU A 134 24.98 -25.19 -15.20
C LEU A 134 24.85 -23.69 -14.83
N LYS A 135 24.91 -22.81 -15.83
CA LYS A 135 24.77 -21.35 -15.67
C LYS A 135 23.40 -20.87 -16.15
N SER A 136 23.05 -21.13 -17.41
CA SER A 136 21.84 -20.60 -18.04
C SER A 136 21.16 -21.64 -18.95
N PRO A 137 20.83 -22.85 -18.43
CA PRO A 137 20.16 -23.85 -19.25
C PRO A 137 18.76 -23.40 -19.67
N GLU A 138 18.31 -23.91 -20.81
CA GLU A 138 16.93 -23.72 -21.27
C GLU A 138 15.92 -24.44 -20.37
N VAL A 139 16.34 -25.55 -19.74
CA VAL A 139 15.52 -26.34 -18.82
C VAL A 139 16.29 -26.59 -17.52
N TRP A 140 15.77 -26.08 -16.40
CA TRP A 140 16.21 -26.50 -15.08
C TRP A 140 15.39 -27.69 -14.59
N ILE A 141 16.06 -28.64 -13.94
CA ILE A 141 15.43 -29.74 -13.20
C ILE A 141 15.94 -29.67 -11.76
N HIS A 142 15.03 -29.53 -10.82
CA HIS A 142 15.31 -29.49 -9.40
C HIS A 142 14.75 -30.74 -8.72
N VAL A 143 15.56 -31.32 -7.84
CA VAL A 143 15.18 -32.44 -6.98
C VAL A 143 15.47 -32.07 -5.52
N ASP A 144 14.45 -31.92 -4.69
CA ASP A 144 14.61 -31.74 -3.23
C ASP A 144 14.25 -33.05 -2.52
N ILE A 145 15.27 -33.75 -2.04
CA ILE A 145 15.16 -35.03 -1.35
C ILE A 145 15.08 -34.79 0.14
N VAL A 146 14.03 -35.33 0.77
CA VAL A 146 13.79 -35.23 2.21
C VAL A 146 13.30 -36.56 2.76
N GLY A 147 14.17 -37.25 3.53
CA GLY A 147 13.87 -38.60 4.00
C GLY A 147 13.65 -39.57 2.82
N LYS A 148 12.46 -40.20 2.76
CA LYS A 148 12.06 -41.11 1.67
C LYS A 148 11.25 -40.45 0.57
N ASP A 149 11.09 -39.13 0.62
CA ASP A 149 10.36 -38.35 -0.37
C ASP A 149 11.32 -37.56 -1.27
N ALA A 150 11.03 -37.51 -2.56
CA ALA A 150 11.68 -36.61 -3.51
C ALA A 150 10.62 -35.67 -4.13
N LEU A 151 10.92 -34.37 -4.11
CA LEU A 151 10.11 -33.32 -4.70
C LEU A 151 10.79 -32.83 -5.98
N ILE A 152 10.15 -33.04 -7.13
CA ILE A 152 10.71 -32.77 -8.45
C ILE A 152 9.98 -31.58 -9.07
N TYR A 153 10.71 -30.58 -9.56
CA TYR A 153 10.14 -29.37 -10.17
C TYR A 153 11.14 -28.68 -11.13
N ASP A 154 10.65 -27.86 -12.05
CA ASP A 154 11.47 -27.16 -13.07
C ASP A 154 11.32 -25.63 -13.07
N LYS A 155 10.25 -25.11 -12.47
CA LYS A 155 9.99 -23.67 -12.40
C LYS A 155 10.02 -23.17 -10.97
N ILE A 156 10.59 -21.99 -10.78
CA ILE A 156 10.65 -21.29 -9.50
C ILE A 156 9.98 -19.94 -9.67
N TYR A 157 8.83 -19.77 -9.02
CA TYR A 157 8.10 -18.52 -8.98
C TYR A 157 8.45 -17.73 -7.73
N LYS A 158 8.59 -16.42 -7.86
CA LYS A 158 8.90 -15.52 -6.75
C LYS A 158 7.63 -15.25 -5.92
N GLY A 159 7.76 -15.28 -4.61
CA GLY A 159 6.76 -14.73 -3.69
C GLY A 159 7.22 -13.38 -3.13
N PRO A 160 6.38 -12.70 -2.32
CA PRO A 160 6.69 -11.38 -1.78
C PRO A 160 7.86 -11.38 -0.78
N GLY A 161 8.21 -12.56 -0.24
CA GLY A 161 9.21 -12.73 0.80
C GLY A 161 8.75 -12.20 2.15
N GLY A 162 9.71 -11.85 3.00
CA GLY A 162 9.45 -11.35 4.35
C GLY A 162 9.00 -12.44 5.33
N LEU A 163 8.18 -12.05 6.30
CA LEU A 163 7.66 -12.91 7.36
C LEU A 163 6.15 -13.15 7.19
N PRO A 164 5.62 -14.26 7.72
CA PRO A 164 4.18 -14.53 7.66
C PRO A 164 3.37 -13.41 8.32
N LEU A 165 2.38 -12.84 7.61
CA LEU A 165 1.55 -11.78 8.18
C LEU A 165 0.83 -12.25 9.46
N GLY A 166 1.03 -11.54 10.56
CA GLY A 166 0.59 -11.93 11.91
C GLY A 166 1.63 -12.67 12.75
N SER A 167 2.86 -12.88 12.22
CA SER A 167 3.97 -13.36 13.04
C SER A 167 4.48 -12.30 14.01
N GLU A 168 4.35 -11.02 13.66
CA GLU A 168 4.73 -9.87 14.48
C GLU A 168 3.48 -9.14 15.03
N GLY A 169 3.74 -8.13 15.87
CA GLY A 169 2.72 -7.30 16.50
C GLY A 169 1.88 -6.49 15.52
N LYS A 170 0.65 -6.16 15.96
CA LYS A 170 -0.31 -5.35 15.19
C LYS A 170 0.04 -3.86 15.30
N LEU A 171 -0.04 -3.15 14.18
CA LEU A 171 0.29 -1.73 14.05
C LEU A 171 -0.91 -0.95 13.48
N ILE A 172 -0.89 0.37 13.65
CA ILE A 172 -1.78 1.29 12.95
C ILE A 172 -0.99 2.07 11.91
N SER A 173 -1.45 2.05 10.66
CA SER A 173 -0.78 2.73 9.56
C SER A 173 -1.57 3.95 9.13
N MET A 174 -0.90 5.09 9.10
CA MET A 174 -1.49 6.33 8.62
C MET A 174 -1.41 6.37 7.09
N VAL A 175 -2.56 6.39 6.41
CA VAL A 175 -2.64 6.36 4.94
C VAL A 175 -3.42 7.55 4.43
N SER A 176 -2.78 8.43 3.65
CA SER A 176 -3.33 9.74 3.25
C SER A 176 -3.85 9.81 1.81
N GLY A 177 -3.89 8.68 1.09
CA GLY A 177 -4.24 8.62 -0.34
C GLY A 177 -3.09 8.94 -1.31
N GLY A 178 -1.91 9.30 -0.79
CA GLY A 178 -0.69 9.42 -1.61
C GLY A 178 -0.05 8.08 -1.95
N ILE A 179 0.99 8.10 -2.78
CA ILE A 179 1.76 6.91 -3.21
C ILE A 179 2.46 6.23 -2.03
N ASP A 180 3.00 7.03 -1.12
CA ASP A 180 4.03 6.60 -0.18
C ASP A 180 3.43 5.78 0.97
N SER A 181 2.32 6.24 1.54
CA SER A 181 1.73 5.58 2.71
C SER A 181 1.25 4.14 2.47
N PRO A 182 0.60 3.78 1.34
CA PRO A 182 0.32 2.37 1.02
C PRO A 182 1.58 1.50 0.89
N VAL A 183 2.67 2.06 0.35
CA VAL A 183 3.94 1.35 0.23
C VAL A 183 4.54 1.10 1.62
N ALA A 184 4.53 2.10 2.50
CA ALA A 184 4.97 1.94 3.88
C ALA A 184 4.15 0.88 4.63
N THR A 185 2.82 0.90 4.49
CA THR A 185 1.95 -0.13 5.06
C THR A 185 2.33 -1.52 4.54
N TRP A 186 2.52 -1.65 3.22
CA TRP A 186 2.89 -2.92 2.60
C TRP A 186 4.25 -3.45 3.09
N LEU A 187 5.25 -2.57 3.28
CA LEU A 187 6.55 -2.95 3.81
C LEU A 187 6.47 -3.49 5.23
N MET A 188 5.61 -2.91 6.09
CA MET A 188 5.39 -3.43 7.44
C MET A 188 4.62 -4.74 7.44
N MET A 189 3.59 -4.87 6.59
CA MET A 189 2.88 -6.14 6.39
C MET A 189 3.83 -7.25 5.92
N LYS A 190 4.76 -6.93 5.02
CA LYS A 190 5.81 -7.85 4.57
C LYS A 190 6.75 -8.28 5.70
N ARG A 191 6.96 -7.46 6.72
CA ARG A 191 7.71 -7.82 7.93
C ARG A 191 6.87 -8.57 8.96
N GLY A 192 5.66 -9.01 8.62
CA GLY A 192 4.84 -9.87 9.45
C GLY A 192 3.89 -9.12 10.38
N SER A 193 3.87 -7.79 10.35
CA SER A 193 3.01 -6.96 11.21
C SER A 193 1.67 -6.67 10.51
N PRO A 194 0.53 -7.14 11.03
CA PRO A 194 -0.77 -6.71 10.52
C PRO A 194 -0.96 -5.21 10.77
N CYS A 195 -1.32 -4.46 9.74
CA CYS A 195 -1.59 -3.03 9.84
C CYS A 195 -3.09 -2.78 9.67
N ASP A 196 -3.73 -2.27 10.71
CA ASP A 196 -4.98 -1.52 10.52
C ASP A 196 -4.63 -0.15 9.91
N ILE A 197 -5.60 0.51 9.29
CA ILE A 197 -5.37 1.75 8.55
C ILE A 197 -6.12 2.89 9.24
N PHE A 198 -5.46 4.04 9.38
CA PHE A 198 -6.06 5.29 9.83
C PHE A 198 -5.95 6.35 8.73
N PHE A 199 -7.07 6.99 8.43
CA PHE A 199 -7.19 8.13 7.53
C PHE A 199 -7.88 9.31 8.24
N CYS A 200 -7.37 10.51 7.99
CA CYS A 200 -7.93 11.76 8.48
C CYS A 200 -8.42 12.53 7.26
N SER A 201 -9.73 12.58 7.09
CA SER A 201 -10.38 13.23 5.96
C SER A 201 -10.45 14.74 6.18
N LEU A 202 -10.00 15.50 5.21
CA LEU A 202 -10.04 16.96 5.16
C LEU A 202 -11.07 17.48 4.15
N ALA A 203 -11.63 16.61 3.31
CA ALA A 203 -12.58 16.96 2.27
C ALA A 203 -13.58 15.83 1.97
N ASP A 204 -14.18 15.27 3.03
CA ASP A 204 -15.19 14.22 2.92
C ASP A 204 -16.35 14.67 2.03
N PRO A 205 -16.86 13.82 1.12
CA PRO A 205 -16.51 12.42 0.92
C PRO A 205 -15.51 12.17 -0.24
N ILE A 206 -14.92 13.22 -0.82
CA ILE A 206 -14.10 13.12 -2.04
C ILE A 206 -12.76 12.45 -1.77
N ASP A 207 -12.09 12.89 -0.72
CA ASP A 207 -10.79 12.35 -0.32
C ASP A 207 -10.94 10.96 0.29
N THR A 208 -12.03 10.74 1.03
CA THR A 208 -12.43 9.44 1.55
C THR A 208 -12.64 8.42 0.43
N GLN A 209 -13.31 8.78 -0.67
CA GLN A 209 -13.48 7.87 -1.80
C GLN A 209 -12.13 7.48 -2.44
N ALA A 210 -11.27 8.46 -2.70
CA ALA A 210 -9.93 8.20 -3.23
C ALA A 210 -9.08 7.33 -2.30
N PHE A 211 -9.14 7.61 -1.00
CA PHE A 211 -8.48 6.83 0.03
C PHE A 211 -9.00 5.38 0.05
N LEU A 212 -10.32 5.17 0.06
CA LEU A 212 -10.93 3.84 0.09
C LEU A 212 -10.58 3.01 -1.14
N GLU A 213 -10.48 3.62 -2.33
CA GLU A 213 -10.01 2.94 -3.55
C GLU A 213 -8.59 2.37 -3.39
N ILE A 214 -7.68 3.17 -2.83
CA ILE A 214 -6.30 2.77 -2.60
C ILE A 214 -6.21 1.73 -1.47
N ALA A 215 -6.92 1.96 -0.37
CA ALA A 215 -7.01 1.03 0.76
C ALA A 215 -7.54 -0.33 0.30
N LYS A 216 -8.60 -0.34 -0.53
CA LYS A 216 -9.17 -1.55 -1.14
C LYS A 216 -8.12 -2.32 -1.95
N LYS A 217 -7.42 -1.63 -2.87
CA LYS A 217 -6.35 -2.24 -3.69
C LYS A 217 -5.27 -2.89 -2.82
N LEU A 218 -4.87 -2.22 -1.73
CA LEU A 218 -3.89 -2.74 -0.79
C LEU A 218 -4.41 -3.99 -0.06
N VAL A 219 -5.57 -3.90 0.61
CA VAL A 219 -6.04 -4.95 1.53
C VAL A 219 -6.57 -6.18 0.78
N GLU A 220 -7.30 -6.01 -0.31
CA GLU A 220 -7.83 -7.14 -1.09
C GLU A 220 -6.71 -7.93 -1.77
N ARG A 221 -5.61 -7.26 -2.14
CA ARG A 221 -4.49 -7.91 -2.80
C ARG A 221 -3.56 -8.60 -1.81
N TRP A 222 -3.23 -7.94 -0.70
CA TRP A 222 -2.12 -8.32 0.17
C TRP A 222 -2.52 -8.85 1.55
N SER A 223 -3.73 -8.55 2.02
CA SER A 223 -4.25 -9.01 3.31
C SER A 223 -5.70 -9.53 3.26
N PRO A 224 -6.18 -10.21 2.19
CA PRO A 224 -7.59 -10.62 2.12
C PRO A 224 -7.97 -11.70 3.15
N TYR A 225 -6.95 -12.37 3.72
CA TYR A 225 -7.07 -13.42 4.72
C TYR A 225 -7.00 -12.90 6.17
N ARG A 226 -6.89 -11.59 6.38
CA ARG A 226 -6.97 -10.95 7.71
C ARG A 226 -7.86 -9.72 7.65
N ASP A 227 -8.98 -9.78 8.35
CA ASP A 227 -9.96 -8.70 8.38
C ASP A 227 -9.57 -7.64 9.43
N GLY A 228 -8.77 -6.66 8.97
CA GLY A 228 -8.40 -5.47 9.75
C GLY A 228 -9.48 -4.41 9.76
N ASN A 229 -9.16 -3.25 10.34
CA ASN A 229 -10.04 -2.10 10.35
C ASN A 229 -9.43 -0.92 9.60
N VAL A 230 -10.28 -0.16 8.92
CA VAL A 230 -10.04 1.20 8.45
C VAL A 230 -10.73 2.15 9.42
N PHE A 231 -9.97 3.08 9.99
CA PHE A 231 -10.48 4.18 10.80
C PHE A 231 -10.47 5.46 9.97
N ILE A 232 -11.59 6.18 9.96
CA ILE A 232 -11.73 7.44 9.23
C ILE A 232 -12.19 8.50 10.22
N ALA A 233 -11.33 9.47 10.49
CA ALA A 233 -11.69 10.67 11.26
C ALA A 233 -12.14 11.77 10.30
N ASP A 234 -13.29 12.40 10.58
CA ASP A 234 -13.66 13.68 9.96
C ASP A 234 -12.83 14.80 10.59
N CYS A 235 -11.82 15.26 9.87
CA CYS A 235 -10.87 16.28 10.28
C CYS A 235 -11.07 17.62 9.55
N ARG A 236 -12.20 17.85 8.87
CA ARG A 236 -12.46 19.08 8.08
C ARG A 236 -12.27 20.37 8.88
N ASP A 237 -12.64 20.34 10.16
CA ASP A 237 -12.47 21.48 11.07
C ASP A 237 -11.01 21.89 11.27
N LEU A 238 -10.01 21.03 10.99
CA LEU A 238 -8.60 21.45 11.00
C LEU A 238 -8.30 22.53 9.98
N ILE A 239 -8.98 22.53 8.82
CA ILE A 239 -8.83 23.60 7.83
C ILE A 239 -9.33 24.91 8.43
N ARG A 240 -10.49 24.88 9.07
CA ARG A 240 -11.06 26.04 9.76
C ARG A 240 -10.12 26.54 10.85
N ASP A 241 -9.71 25.67 11.76
CA ASP A 241 -8.88 26.02 12.92
C ASP A 241 -7.51 26.57 12.51
N MET A 242 -6.83 25.90 11.58
CA MET A 242 -5.43 26.19 11.25
C MET A 242 -5.27 27.22 10.13
N VAL A 243 -6.18 27.27 9.15
CA VAL A 243 -6.05 28.12 7.95
C VAL A 243 -6.92 29.37 8.05
N ILE A 244 -8.18 29.23 8.49
CA ILE A 244 -9.15 30.34 8.53
C ILE A 244 -8.98 31.13 9.82
N GLU A 245 -9.16 30.45 10.96
CA GLU A 245 -9.04 31.04 12.30
C GLU A 245 -7.58 31.26 12.71
N LYS A 246 -6.62 30.71 11.92
CA LYS A 246 -5.17 30.87 12.11
C LYS A 246 -4.73 30.62 13.55
N LYS A 247 -5.30 29.60 14.21
CA LYS A 247 -4.94 29.24 15.59
C LYS A 247 -3.46 28.89 15.72
N THR A 248 -2.88 28.33 14.66
CA THR A 248 -1.54 27.76 14.65
C THR A 248 -0.58 28.59 13.80
N ASN A 249 0.69 28.63 14.20
CA ASN A 249 1.76 29.36 13.52
C ASN A 249 2.53 28.46 12.53
N PHE A 250 2.60 27.15 12.77
CA PHE A 250 3.44 26.18 12.05
C PHE A 250 2.63 25.09 11.35
N ASN A 251 1.63 25.49 10.56
CA ASN A 251 0.57 24.62 10.04
C ASN A 251 1.03 23.26 9.47
N ASN A 252 2.07 23.23 8.63
CA ASN A 252 2.54 21.98 8.00
C ASN A 252 3.08 20.97 9.02
N VAL A 253 3.83 21.44 10.03
CA VAL A 253 4.43 20.59 11.06
C VAL A 253 3.38 20.25 12.13
N THR A 254 2.60 21.23 12.55
CA THR A 254 1.50 21.07 13.51
C THR A 254 0.46 20.07 13.01
N PHE A 255 0.06 20.14 11.73
CA PHE A 255 -0.91 19.19 11.17
C PHE A 255 -0.39 17.75 11.30
N LYS A 256 0.88 17.53 10.96
CA LYS A 256 1.50 16.20 11.08
C LYS A 256 1.54 15.72 12.54
N LYS A 257 1.84 16.62 13.48
CA LYS A 257 1.80 16.33 14.91
C LYS A 257 0.40 15.96 15.41
N VAL A 258 -0.64 16.67 14.95
CA VAL A 258 -2.04 16.34 15.25
C VAL A 258 -2.37 14.94 14.72
N LEU A 259 -1.96 14.61 13.50
CA LEU A 259 -2.17 13.26 12.97
C LEU A 259 -1.47 12.17 13.80
N TYR A 260 -0.27 12.46 14.34
CA TYR A 260 0.45 11.53 15.22
C TYR A 260 -0.29 11.31 16.53
N ARG A 261 -0.83 12.38 17.13
CA ARG A 261 -1.66 12.29 18.33
C ARG A 261 -2.94 11.51 18.08
N LEU A 262 -3.60 11.72 16.94
CA LEU A 262 -4.79 10.92 16.59
C LEU A 262 -4.46 9.43 16.45
N ALA A 263 -3.36 9.11 15.76
CA ALA A 263 -2.89 7.74 15.62
C ALA A 263 -2.45 7.11 16.95
N GLU A 264 -1.83 7.88 17.85
CA GLU A 264 -1.47 7.49 19.21
C GLU A 264 -2.72 7.11 20.04
N ARG A 265 -3.76 7.93 20.01
CA ARG A 265 -5.01 7.60 20.72
C ARG A 265 -5.69 6.36 20.18
N LEU A 266 -5.66 6.15 18.86
CA LEU A 266 -6.12 4.90 18.26
C LEU A 266 -5.22 3.71 18.65
N ALA A 267 -3.91 3.91 18.74
CA ALA A 267 -2.95 2.91 19.22
C ALA A 267 -3.22 2.47 20.66
N GLU A 268 -3.48 3.41 21.56
CA GLU A 268 -3.86 3.12 22.94
C GLU A 268 -5.20 2.37 22.99
N LYS A 269 -6.24 2.92 22.34
CA LYS A 269 -7.60 2.38 22.37
C LYS A 269 -7.70 0.96 21.82
N TYR A 270 -6.99 0.67 20.73
CA TYR A 270 -7.06 -0.62 20.04
C TYR A 270 -5.81 -1.50 20.25
N ARG A 271 -4.94 -1.11 21.18
CA ARG A 271 -3.75 -1.87 21.61
C ARG A 271 -2.78 -2.20 20.47
N TYR A 272 -2.53 -1.24 19.58
CA TYR A 272 -1.47 -1.34 18.58
C TYR A 272 -0.10 -1.15 19.24
N LEU A 273 0.95 -1.79 18.70
CA LEU A 273 2.31 -1.70 19.25
C LEU A 273 3.17 -0.59 18.60
N GLY A 274 2.57 0.23 17.75
CA GLY A 274 3.23 1.36 17.12
C GLY A 274 2.47 1.90 15.91
N ILE A 275 2.98 3.01 15.39
CA ILE A 275 2.38 3.80 14.32
C ILE A 275 3.28 3.71 13.09
N VAL A 276 2.70 3.44 11.92
CA VAL A 276 3.41 3.37 10.63
C VAL A 276 3.11 4.63 9.83
N THR A 277 4.16 5.26 9.31
CA THR A 277 4.05 6.43 8.44
C THR A 277 4.84 6.26 7.14
N GLY A 278 4.34 6.88 6.07
CA GLY A 278 5.00 6.90 4.76
C GLY A 278 6.00 8.04 4.59
N GLU A 279 6.78 8.35 5.61
CA GLU A 279 7.76 9.45 5.56
C GLU A 279 9.08 9.01 4.93
N SER A 280 9.65 9.88 4.07
CA SER A 280 10.97 9.81 3.45
C SER A 280 11.76 11.08 3.80
N LEU A 281 12.99 10.92 4.30
CA LEU A 281 13.76 12.02 4.86
C LEU A 281 14.07 13.08 3.79
N GLY A 282 13.66 14.32 4.05
CA GLY A 282 13.92 15.46 3.17
C GLY A 282 13.04 15.53 1.92
N GLN A 283 12.07 14.63 1.72
CA GLN A 283 11.18 14.67 0.54
C GLN A 283 10.29 15.92 0.52
N VAL A 284 9.78 16.34 1.70
CA VAL A 284 8.98 17.55 1.88
C VAL A 284 9.44 18.31 3.12
N SER A 285 9.07 19.58 3.23
CA SER A 285 9.55 20.46 4.32
C SER A 285 9.24 19.89 5.71
N SER A 286 8.09 19.25 5.93
CA SER A 286 7.73 18.65 7.22
C SER A 286 8.51 17.36 7.56
N GLN A 287 9.33 16.84 6.65
CA GLN A 287 10.08 15.58 6.81
C GLN A 287 11.60 15.82 6.87
N THR A 288 12.04 17.02 7.25
CA THR A 288 13.43 17.26 7.66
C THR A 288 13.72 16.58 9.00
N ALA A 289 14.98 16.30 9.32
CA ALA A 289 15.34 15.67 10.58
C ALA A 289 14.86 16.51 11.80
N GLU A 290 15.00 17.84 11.72
CA GLU A 290 14.55 18.77 12.76
C GLU A 290 13.02 18.77 12.94
N ASN A 291 12.27 18.71 11.84
CA ASN A 291 10.81 18.65 11.91
C ASN A 291 10.34 17.28 12.38
N LEU A 292 10.98 16.18 11.96
CA LEU A 292 10.65 14.84 12.45
C LEU A 292 10.88 14.72 13.96
N LEU A 293 11.97 15.30 14.48
CA LEU A 293 12.21 15.42 15.92
C LEU A 293 11.05 16.16 16.60
N SER A 294 10.63 17.30 16.04
CA SER A 294 9.53 18.11 16.60
C SER A 294 8.19 17.36 16.57
N ILE A 295 7.91 16.67 15.46
CA ILE A 295 6.68 15.90 15.26
C ILE A 295 6.63 14.67 16.18
N GLU A 296 7.77 14.04 16.48
CA GLU A 296 7.81 12.85 17.33
C GLU A 296 7.91 13.18 18.82
N HIS A 297 8.40 14.36 19.20
CA HIS A 297 8.60 14.74 20.59
C HIS A 297 7.37 14.50 21.50
N GLY A 298 7.48 13.66 22.52
CA GLY A 298 6.37 13.40 23.44
C GLY A 298 5.28 12.47 22.88
N ILE A 299 5.50 11.79 21.75
CA ILE A 299 4.70 10.62 21.33
C ILE A 299 5.25 9.38 22.05
N ASN A 300 4.38 8.58 22.66
CA ASN A 300 4.74 7.46 23.52
C ASN A 300 4.77 6.10 22.80
N PHE A 301 4.56 6.09 21.48
CA PHE A 301 4.56 4.88 20.65
C PHE A 301 5.70 4.90 19.63
N PRO A 302 6.30 3.74 19.31
CA PRO A 302 7.27 3.65 18.22
C PRO A 302 6.68 4.14 16.90
N ILE A 303 7.39 5.04 16.22
CA ILE A 303 7.06 5.50 14.87
C ILE A 303 7.90 4.73 13.85
N TYR A 304 7.28 3.79 13.16
CA TYR A 304 7.90 3.05 12.06
C TYR A 304 7.81 3.87 10.77
N ARG A 305 8.97 4.16 10.17
CA ARG A 305 9.12 4.91 8.91
C ARG A 305 9.80 4.05 7.85
N PRO A 306 9.09 3.11 7.20
CA PRO A 306 9.71 2.14 6.29
C PRO A 306 10.39 2.76 5.07
N LEU A 307 10.07 4.01 4.74
CA LEU A 307 10.56 4.72 3.56
C LEU A 307 11.63 5.76 3.88
N ILE A 308 12.11 5.84 5.13
CA ILE A 308 12.90 6.97 5.61
C ILE A 308 14.18 7.23 4.80
N GLY A 309 14.76 6.18 4.22
CA GLY A 309 15.96 6.23 3.40
C GLY A 309 15.74 5.93 1.91
N LEU A 310 14.50 5.88 1.44
CA LEU A 310 14.17 5.65 0.03
C LEU A 310 13.83 6.96 -0.66
N ASP A 311 14.23 7.09 -1.91
CA ASP A 311 13.82 8.22 -2.75
C ASP A 311 12.46 8.00 -3.43
N LYS A 312 11.97 9.03 -4.13
CA LYS A 312 10.64 8.99 -4.75
C LYS A 312 10.55 7.96 -5.88
N ASP A 313 11.63 7.71 -6.61
CA ASP A 313 11.63 6.79 -7.74
C ASP A 313 11.60 5.34 -7.24
N GLU A 314 12.36 5.03 -6.20
CA GLU A 314 12.31 3.74 -5.51
C GLU A 314 10.92 3.45 -4.95
N ILE A 315 10.33 4.41 -4.22
CA ILE A 315 8.98 4.27 -3.65
C ILE A 315 7.95 4.07 -4.77
N THR A 316 8.07 4.83 -5.85
CA THR A 316 7.16 4.74 -7.00
C THR A 316 7.29 3.39 -7.72
N ALA A 317 8.50 2.87 -7.87
CA ALA A 317 8.72 1.54 -8.44
C ALA A 317 8.05 0.45 -7.60
N ILE A 318 8.19 0.52 -6.27
CA ILE A 318 7.50 -0.40 -5.36
C ILE A 318 5.99 -0.26 -5.49
N ALA A 319 5.45 0.97 -5.50
CA ALA A 319 4.00 1.21 -5.63
C ALA A 319 3.40 0.58 -6.90
N ARG A 320 4.14 0.61 -8.01
CA ARG A 320 3.73 -0.06 -9.27
C ARG A 320 3.76 -1.57 -9.14
N ASP A 321 4.84 -2.13 -8.59
CA ASP A 321 4.97 -3.58 -8.37
C ASP A 321 3.86 -4.14 -7.47
N ILE A 322 3.54 -3.42 -6.38
CA ILE A 322 2.52 -3.86 -5.43
C ILE A 322 1.08 -3.51 -5.86
N GLY A 323 0.92 -2.73 -6.94
CA GLY A 323 -0.37 -2.34 -7.50
C GLY A 323 -1.15 -1.31 -6.68
N THR A 324 -0.46 -0.46 -5.92
CA THR A 324 -1.06 0.66 -5.17
C THR A 324 -0.82 2.01 -5.84
N PHE A 325 -0.08 2.07 -6.95
CA PHE A 325 0.11 3.29 -7.72
C PHE A 325 -1.27 3.85 -8.17
N PRO A 326 -1.61 5.11 -7.84
CA PRO A 326 -2.90 5.68 -8.17
C PRO A 326 -2.99 5.95 -9.68
N GLU A 327 -4.15 5.68 -10.27
CA GLU A 327 -4.42 6.02 -11.68
C GLU A 327 -4.67 7.51 -11.88
N LYS A 328 -5.17 8.18 -10.84
CA LYS A 328 -5.44 9.61 -10.78
C LYS A 328 -4.64 10.21 -9.64
N ASN A 329 -3.81 11.20 -9.93
CA ASN A 329 -3.16 12.00 -8.89
C ASN A 329 -4.23 12.86 -8.21
N VAL A 330 -4.73 12.38 -7.08
CA VAL A 330 -5.49 13.22 -6.14
C VAL A 330 -4.42 14.06 -5.45
N GLY A 331 -4.48 15.39 -5.62
CA GLY A 331 -3.46 16.27 -5.06
C GLY A 331 -3.25 16.00 -3.56
N GLU A 332 -2.02 16.09 -3.09
CA GLU A 332 -1.76 15.90 -1.66
C GLU A 332 -2.44 17.00 -0.84
N PHE A 333 -3.40 16.62 0.01
CA PHE A 333 -4.14 17.52 0.90
C PHE A 333 -3.22 18.35 1.80
N CYS A 334 -2.01 17.84 2.10
CA CYS A 334 -0.94 18.53 2.82
C CYS A 334 -0.55 19.90 2.21
N SER A 335 -0.79 20.11 0.92
CA SER A 335 -0.50 21.38 0.23
C SER A 335 -1.26 22.57 0.81
N LEU A 336 -2.43 22.35 1.44
CA LEU A 336 -3.22 23.38 2.11
C LEU A 336 -2.48 24.07 3.26
N PHE A 337 -1.64 23.31 3.96
CA PHE A 337 -0.91 23.78 5.15
C PHE A 337 0.50 24.28 4.82
N SER A 338 0.88 24.31 3.54
CA SER A 338 2.26 24.55 3.08
C SER A 338 2.52 25.99 2.63
N ALA A 339 1.68 26.96 3.00
CA ALA A 339 1.79 28.36 2.55
C ALA A 339 3.13 29.03 2.95
N HIS A 340 3.69 28.65 4.10
CA HIS A 340 5.00 29.07 4.59
C HIS A 340 5.69 27.86 5.24
N PRO A 341 6.32 27.00 4.45
CA PRO A 341 6.87 25.75 4.96
C PRO A 341 8.05 26.04 5.88
N VAL A 342 7.88 25.75 7.17
CA VAL A 342 8.99 25.80 8.13
C VAL A 342 9.77 24.49 8.03
N THR A 343 11.08 24.60 7.82
CA THR A 343 11.99 23.45 7.66
C THR A 343 12.73 23.10 8.95
N ARG A 344 12.68 23.98 9.96
CA ARG A 344 13.34 23.83 11.27
C ARG A 344 12.46 24.41 12.38
N SER A 345 11.42 23.69 12.76
CA SER A 345 10.64 24.03 13.95
C SER A 345 11.38 23.63 15.23
N LYS A 346 11.04 24.28 16.35
CA LYS A 346 11.33 23.75 17.69
C LYS A 346 10.13 22.96 18.19
N TRP A 347 10.36 21.90 18.95
CA TRP A 347 9.27 21.05 19.42
C TRP A 347 8.32 21.80 20.36
N GLU A 348 8.83 22.75 21.13
CA GLU A 348 8.07 23.62 22.04
C GLU A 348 7.01 24.43 21.27
N ASP A 349 7.39 25.04 20.15
CA ASP A 349 6.50 25.84 19.30
C ASP A 349 5.36 24.97 18.73
N ILE A 350 5.69 23.73 18.33
CA ILE A 350 4.72 22.78 17.79
C ILE A 350 3.76 22.30 18.89
N GLU A 351 4.25 22.07 20.11
CA GLU A 351 3.38 21.71 21.24
C GLU A 351 2.40 22.82 21.61
N GLU A 352 2.86 24.09 21.60
CA GLU A 352 1.98 25.24 21.82
C GLU A 352 0.88 25.34 20.78
N ASP A 353 1.20 25.10 19.51
CA ASP A 353 0.22 25.05 18.44
C ASP A 353 -0.78 23.91 18.60
N VAL A 354 -0.31 22.70 18.95
CA VAL A 354 -1.18 21.53 19.15
C VAL A 354 -2.15 21.72 20.32
N LYS A 355 -1.75 22.41 21.39
CA LYS A 355 -2.64 22.73 22.53
C LYS A 355 -3.87 23.56 22.12
N LYS A 356 -3.81 24.26 20.99
CA LYS A 356 -4.92 25.07 20.46
C LYS A 356 -5.90 24.25 19.60
N ILE A 357 -5.61 22.97 19.37
CA ILE A 357 -6.41 22.05 18.58
C ILE A 357 -7.06 21.02 19.51
N ASP A 358 -8.39 20.92 19.46
CA ASP A 358 -9.14 19.93 20.21
C ASP A 358 -9.07 18.56 19.52
N ILE A 359 -8.12 17.73 19.95
CA ILE A 359 -7.86 16.41 19.37
C ILE A 359 -9.01 15.43 19.68
N GLU A 360 -9.61 15.53 20.87
CA GLU A 360 -10.67 14.60 21.30
C GLU A 360 -11.89 14.69 20.39
N LYS A 361 -12.25 15.92 20.00
CA LYS A 361 -13.32 16.18 19.03
C LYS A 361 -13.18 15.37 17.74
N PHE A 362 -11.96 15.17 17.24
CA PHE A 362 -11.73 14.36 16.03
C PHE A 362 -11.75 12.86 16.32
N ILE A 363 -11.29 12.43 17.50
CA ILE A 363 -11.36 11.03 17.94
C ILE A 363 -12.81 10.56 18.08
N GLU A 364 -13.70 11.42 18.60
CA GLU A 364 -15.13 11.13 18.71
C GLU A 364 -15.82 10.96 17.35
N ARG A 365 -15.26 11.55 16.30
CA ARG A 365 -15.74 11.47 14.91
C ARG A 365 -15.08 10.36 14.10
N VAL A 366 -14.35 9.45 14.74
CA VAL A 366 -13.75 8.30 14.06
C VAL A 366 -14.81 7.23 13.78
N THR A 367 -15.00 6.91 12.51
CA THR A 367 -15.74 5.72 12.07
C THR A 367 -14.80 4.56 11.81
N ALA A 368 -15.26 3.32 12.04
CA ALA A 368 -14.48 2.10 11.82
C ALA A 368 -15.18 1.20 10.81
N ILE A 369 -14.46 0.75 9.79
CA ILE A 369 -14.94 -0.09 8.68
C ILE A 369 -14.06 -1.33 8.61
N LYS A 370 -14.65 -2.51 8.42
CA LYS A 370 -13.85 -3.73 8.18
C LYS A 370 -13.22 -3.72 6.79
N PHE A 371 -12.03 -4.29 6.65
CA PHE A 371 -11.40 -4.47 5.33
C PHE A 371 -12.34 -5.19 4.35
N SER A 372 -13.07 -6.20 4.85
CA SER A 372 -14.06 -6.95 4.09
C SER A 372 -15.30 -6.14 3.65
N GLU A 373 -15.51 -4.96 4.20
CA GLU A 373 -16.66 -4.09 3.94
C GLU A 373 -16.34 -2.89 3.06
N ILE A 374 -15.06 -2.55 2.85
CA ILE A 374 -14.62 -1.42 2.02
C ILE A 374 -15.30 -1.46 0.65
N GLY A 375 -15.33 -2.63 0.00
CA GLY A 375 -15.92 -2.79 -1.34
C GLY A 375 -17.44 -2.60 -1.40
N LYS A 376 -18.13 -2.56 -0.25
CA LYS A 376 -19.59 -2.33 -0.15
C LYS A 376 -19.92 -0.86 0.03
N ILE A 377 -18.94 -0.03 0.37
CA ILE A 377 -19.13 1.40 0.54
C ILE A 377 -19.26 2.04 -0.84
N VAL A 378 -20.43 2.60 -1.11
CA VAL A 378 -20.70 3.36 -2.32
C VAL A 378 -20.77 4.82 -1.93
N ILE A 379 -19.73 5.58 -2.25
CA ILE A 379 -19.75 7.04 -2.11
C ILE A 379 -20.23 7.62 -3.43
N ASN A 380 -21.53 7.89 -3.51
CA ASN A 380 -22.08 8.69 -4.59
C ASN A 380 -21.93 10.16 -4.22
N SER A 381 -21.00 10.84 -4.87
CA SER A 381 -20.84 12.29 -4.73
C SER A 381 -20.99 12.95 -6.10
N ASP A 382 -22.03 13.75 -6.25
CA ASP A 382 -22.21 14.67 -7.38
C ASP A 382 -21.45 15.99 -7.16
N LEU A 383 -20.63 16.10 -6.10
CA LEU A 383 -19.87 17.31 -5.79
C LEU A 383 -18.88 17.67 -6.90
N MET A 384 -18.26 16.68 -7.54
CA MET A 384 -17.34 16.98 -8.64
C MET A 384 -18.14 17.36 -9.88
N LEU A 385 -17.86 18.52 -10.46
CA LEU A 385 -18.51 18.98 -11.69
C LEU A 385 -18.28 17.97 -12.82
N ASN A 386 -19.36 17.34 -13.28
CA ASN A 386 -19.37 16.32 -14.34
C ASN A 386 -20.23 16.71 -15.55
N LYS A 387 -20.96 17.82 -15.48
CA LYS A 387 -21.85 18.35 -16.51
C LYS A 387 -21.62 19.85 -16.68
N ASN A 388 -21.98 20.38 -17.85
CA ASN A 388 -22.09 21.83 -18.00
C ASN A 388 -23.28 22.33 -17.17
N LEU A 389 -23.03 23.36 -16.37
CA LEU A 389 -24.05 24.04 -15.58
C LEU A 389 -24.21 25.44 -16.16
N GLU A 390 -25.27 25.63 -16.94
CA GLU A 390 -25.71 26.97 -17.31
C GLU A 390 -26.05 27.76 -16.03
N ASP A 391 -25.75 29.06 -16.06
CA ASP A 391 -25.99 30.03 -14.97
C ASP A 391 -25.27 29.77 -13.63
N ALA A 392 -24.31 28.86 -13.58
CA ALA A 392 -23.50 28.66 -12.38
C ALA A 392 -22.51 29.82 -12.14
N VAL A 393 -22.37 30.21 -10.87
CA VAL A 393 -21.36 31.17 -10.42
C VAL A 393 -20.05 30.43 -10.21
N PHE A 394 -19.05 30.70 -11.05
CA PHE A 394 -17.72 30.16 -10.91
C PHE A 394 -16.91 30.97 -9.89
N ILE A 395 -16.30 30.28 -8.92
CA ILE A 395 -15.49 30.88 -7.87
C ILE A 395 -14.07 30.30 -7.93
N ASP A 396 -13.09 31.19 -8.14
CA ASP A 396 -11.68 30.87 -8.09
C ASP A 396 -11.17 31.02 -6.65
N LEU A 397 -10.71 29.90 -6.07
CA LEU A 397 -10.13 29.86 -4.73
C LEU A 397 -8.59 29.90 -4.73
N ARG A 398 -7.94 30.01 -5.90
CA ARG A 398 -6.49 30.14 -5.96
C ARG A 398 -6.04 31.46 -5.35
N LYS A 399 -4.74 31.61 -5.13
CA LYS A 399 -4.17 32.89 -4.71
C LYS A 399 -4.49 33.97 -5.75
N LYS A 400 -4.68 35.20 -5.27
CA LYS A 400 -5.10 36.35 -6.10
C LYS A 400 -4.16 36.59 -7.30
N ASP A 401 -2.85 36.40 -7.12
CA ASP A 401 -1.86 36.52 -8.19
C ASP A 401 -2.03 35.47 -9.30
N LEU A 402 -2.48 34.26 -8.97
CA LEU A 402 -2.78 33.22 -9.97
C LEU A 402 -4.08 33.52 -10.72
N TYR A 403 -5.09 34.02 -10.01
CA TYR A 403 -6.36 34.46 -10.61
C TYR A 403 -6.14 35.64 -11.58
N GLU A 404 -5.38 36.66 -11.16
CA GLU A 404 -5.07 37.84 -11.98
C GLU A 404 -4.25 37.50 -13.23
N LYS A 405 -3.43 36.43 -13.19
CA LYS A 405 -2.68 35.94 -14.36
C LYS A 405 -3.55 35.20 -15.36
N SER A 406 -4.50 34.40 -14.88
CA SER A 406 -5.37 33.58 -15.71
C SER A 406 -6.52 33.09 -14.86
N HIS A 407 -7.77 33.14 -15.34
CA HIS A 407 -8.91 32.56 -14.64
C HIS A 407 -9.99 32.11 -15.63
N TYR A 408 -10.94 31.31 -15.15
CA TYR A 408 -12.08 30.91 -15.97
C TYR A 408 -12.94 32.14 -16.26
N GLN A 409 -13.39 32.29 -17.49
CA GLN A 409 -14.12 33.47 -17.94
C GLN A 409 -15.36 33.72 -17.05
N GLY A 410 -15.49 34.95 -16.54
CA GLY A 410 -16.59 35.34 -15.65
C GLY A 410 -16.51 34.81 -14.21
N ALA A 411 -15.45 34.07 -13.85
CA ALA A 411 -15.25 33.62 -12.48
C ALA A 411 -14.96 34.80 -11.54
N ARG A 412 -15.38 34.67 -10.28
CA ARG A 412 -15.07 35.61 -9.21
C ARG A 412 -13.95 35.04 -8.35
N HIS A 413 -13.00 35.88 -7.94
CA HIS A 413 -12.03 35.51 -6.93
C HIS A 413 -12.62 35.67 -5.54
N LEU A 414 -12.56 34.61 -4.72
CA LEU A 414 -12.87 34.65 -3.29
C LEU A 414 -11.78 33.90 -2.53
N ASP A 415 -11.44 34.37 -1.33
CA ASP A 415 -10.69 33.55 -0.40
C ASP A 415 -11.58 32.46 0.24
N LEU A 416 -10.95 31.59 1.03
CA LEU A 416 -11.64 30.46 1.64
C LEU A 416 -12.72 30.90 2.64
N GLU A 417 -12.48 32.00 3.37
CA GLU A 417 -13.40 32.54 4.37
C GLU A 417 -14.64 33.11 3.69
N GLN A 418 -14.44 33.94 2.66
CA GLN A 418 -15.50 34.52 1.85
C GLN A 418 -16.32 33.44 1.14
N ALA A 419 -15.68 32.41 0.60
CA ALA A 419 -16.37 31.32 -0.07
C ALA A 419 -17.24 30.50 0.90
N LEU A 420 -16.77 30.28 2.13
CA LEU A 420 -17.56 29.60 3.18
C LEU A 420 -18.65 30.48 3.79
N ALA A 421 -18.59 31.80 3.60
CA ALA A 421 -19.64 32.72 4.04
C ALA A 421 -20.84 32.76 3.06
N ILE A 422 -20.75 32.12 1.89
CA ILE A 422 -21.86 32.03 0.94
C ILE A 422 -23.06 31.33 1.57
N ASN A 423 -24.21 31.99 1.52
CA ASN A 423 -25.49 31.52 2.08
C ASN A 423 -26.67 31.64 1.10
N ASP A 424 -26.44 32.14 -0.12
CA ASP A 424 -27.45 32.28 -1.16
C ASP A 424 -27.78 30.91 -1.78
N THR A 425 -28.90 30.33 -1.37
CA THR A 425 -29.38 29.03 -1.84
C THR A 425 -30.05 29.09 -3.21
N SER A 426 -30.29 30.28 -3.78
CA SER A 426 -30.96 30.43 -5.08
C SER A 426 -30.03 30.18 -6.28
N LYS A 427 -28.72 30.12 -6.03
CA LYS A 427 -27.69 30.01 -7.06
C LYS A 427 -26.94 28.68 -6.97
N LYS A 428 -26.40 28.30 -8.13
CA LYS A 428 -25.47 27.17 -8.27
C LYS A 428 -24.05 27.72 -8.27
N TYR A 429 -23.17 27.07 -7.53
CA TYR A 429 -21.78 27.48 -7.39
C TYR A 429 -20.83 26.40 -7.88
N VAL A 430 -19.81 26.80 -8.63
CA VAL A 430 -18.70 25.93 -9.02
C VAL A 430 -17.41 26.52 -8.49
N PHE A 431 -16.83 25.86 -7.49
CA PHE A 431 -15.55 26.24 -6.93
C PHE A 431 -14.41 25.55 -7.68
N TYR A 432 -13.30 26.25 -7.89
CA TYR A 432 -12.11 25.60 -8.39
C TYR A 432 -10.85 26.15 -7.74
N CYS A 433 -9.88 25.27 -7.54
CA CYS A 433 -8.52 25.66 -7.21
C CYS A 433 -7.52 24.84 -8.04
N SER A 434 -6.21 25.01 -7.80
CA SER A 434 -5.19 24.32 -8.58
C SER A 434 -5.30 22.80 -8.49
N MET A 435 -5.42 22.27 -7.27
CA MET A 435 -5.46 20.82 -6.99
C MET A 435 -6.87 20.27 -6.69
N GLY A 436 -7.88 21.14 -6.58
CA GLY A 436 -9.27 20.77 -6.32
C GLY A 436 -9.64 20.63 -4.83
N LEU A 437 -8.68 20.71 -3.91
CA LEU A 437 -8.86 20.38 -2.49
C LEU A 437 -9.66 21.44 -1.73
N GLN A 438 -9.24 22.72 -1.80
CA GLN A 438 -9.99 23.84 -1.21
C GLN A 438 -11.40 23.89 -1.76
N SER A 439 -11.54 23.71 -3.07
CA SER A 439 -12.84 23.73 -3.73
C SER A 439 -13.72 22.54 -3.34
N ALA A 440 -13.15 21.35 -3.15
CA ALA A 440 -13.89 20.19 -2.66
C ALA A 440 -14.39 20.41 -1.22
N TYR A 441 -13.54 20.93 -0.34
CA TYR A 441 -13.91 21.27 1.03
C TYR A 441 -15.04 22.31 1.06
N VAL A 442 -14.91 23.43 0.33
CA VAL A 442 -15.97 24.45 0.27
C VAL A 442 -17.27 23.87 -0.28
N ALA A 443 -17.20 23.11 -1.38
CA ALA A 443 -18.39 22.51 -1.98
C ALA A 443 -19.09 21.54 -1.01
N SER A 444 -18.32 20.72 -0.29
CA SER A 444 -18.84 19.81 0.75
C SER A 444 -19.57 20.59 1.85
N VAL A 445 -18.91 21.60 2.45
CA VAL A 445 -19.51 22.40 3.54
C VAL A 445 -20.76 23.16 3.08
N LEU A 446 -20.76 23.74 1.88
CA LEU A 446 -21.93 24.47 1.37
C LEU A 446 -23.09 23.52 1.03
N ARG A 447 -22.81 22.30 0.59
CA ARG A 447 -23.84 21.27 0.32
C ARG A 447 -24.51 20.77 1.60
N GLU A 448 -23.78 20.64 2.69
CA GLU A 448 -24.36 20.38 4.02
C GLU A 448 -25.32 21.49 4.47
N ARG A 449 -25.15 22.72 3.96
CA ARG A 449 -26.04 23.86 4.20
C ARG A 449 -27.16 24.00 3.17
N GLY A 450 -27.34 23.00 2.30
CA GLY A 450 -28.40 22.98 1.29
C GLY A 450 -28.15 23.84 0.04
N ILE A 451 -26.91 24.29 -0.19
CA ILE A 451 -26.55 25.07 -1.38
C ILE A 451 -26.08 24.11 -2.49
N GLU A 452 -26.54 24.33 -3.72
CA GLU A 452 -26.04 23.61 -4.90
C GLU A 452 -24.59 24.01 -5.22
N ALA A 453 -23.64 23.36 -4.57
CA ALA A 453 -22.21 23.61 -4.77
C ALA A 453 -21.51 22.41 -5.40
N TYR A 454 -20.61 22.71 -6.34
CA TYR A 454 -19.79 21.75 -7.05
C TYR A 454 -18.33 22.21 -7.02
N PHE A 455 -17.40 21.30 -7.26
CA PHE A 455 -15.98 21.63 -7.39
C PHE A 455 -15.34 21.05 -8.65
N THR A 456 -14.26 21.69 -9.09
CA THR A 456 -13.40 21.21 -10.18
C THR A 456 -11.97 21.73 -9.97
N THR A 457 -11.09 21.50 -10.93
CA THR A 457 -9.72 22.04 -10.94
C THR A 457 -9.56 23.07 -12.04
N PHE A 458 -8.68 24.04 -11.83
CA PHE A 458 -8.34 25.00 -12.88
C PHE A 458 -7.87 24.31 -14.17
N SER A 459 -7.06 23.25 -14.06
CA SER A 459 -6.60 22.46 -15.21
C SER A 459 -7.73 21.77 -15.99
N LYS A 460 -8.83 21.39 -15.33
CA LYS A 460 -9.99 20.80 -16.03
C LYS A 460 -10.77 21.88 -16.78
N LEU A 461 -10.97 23.04 -16.16
CA LEU A 461 -11.63 24.17 -16.79
C LEU A 461 -10.82 24.71 -17.97
N SER A 462 -9.50 24.84 -17.82
CA SER A 462 -8.63 25.39 -18.88
C SER A 462 -8.51 24.53 -20.13
N LYS A 463 -8.91 23.24 -20.06
CA LYS A 463 -8.99 22.37 -21.25
C LYS A 463 -10.21 22.65 -22.12
N GLN A 464 -11.18 23.43 -21.65
CA GLN A 464 -12.31 23.88 -22.46
C GLN A 464 -11.84 25.03 -23.36
N LYS A 465 -11.92 24.88 -24.69
CA LYS A 465 -11.45 25.90 -25.63
C LYS A 465 -12.16 27.24 -25.37
N GLY A 466 -11.39 28.32 -25.31
CA GLY A 466 -11.91 29.69 -25.21
C GLY A 466 -12.44 30.07 -23.83
N SER A 467 -12.25 29.25 -22.79
CA SER A 467 -12.87 29.47 -21.48
C SER A 467 -11.97 30.15 -20.45
N VAL A 468 -10.73 30.51 -20.82
CA VAL A 468 -9.76 31.13 -19.91
C VAL A 468 -9.43 32.52 -20.42
N ASP A 469 -9.66 33.51 -19.57
CA ASP A 469 -9.16 34.85 -19.79
C ASP A 469 -7.68 34.86 -19.40
N GLU A 470 -6.81 34.85 -20.40
CA GLU A 470 -5.37 35.05 -20.20
C GLU A 470 -5.06 36.55 -20.36
N THR A 471 -4.57 37.17 -19.29
CA THR A 471 -3.99 38.50 -19.35
C THR A 471 -2.63 38.37 -20.04
N ILE A 472 -2.64 38.45 -21.37
CA ILE A 472 -1.43 38.57 -22.17
C ILE A 472 -0.72 39.84 -21.71
N GLY A 473 0.26 39.67 -20.83
CA GLY A 473 1.30 40.66 -20.60
C GLY A 473 1.99 40.85 -21.94
N LYS A 474 1.58 41.90 -22.66
CA LYS A 474 2.37 42.46 -23.76
C LYS A 474 3.77 42.66 -23.20
N ARG A 475 4.71 41.83 -23.66
CA ARG A 475 6.12 42.23 -23.68
C ARG A 475 6.15 43.56 -24.43
N VAL A 476 6.38 44.65 -23.71
CA VAL A 476 7.05 45.81 -24.24
C VAL A 476 8.53 45.63 -23.91
#